data_AF-A0AAV5AF45-F1
#
_entry.id   AF-A0AAV5AF45-F1
#
_cell.length_a   1.000
_cell.length_b   1.000
_cell.length_c   1.000
_cell.angle_alpha   90.00
_cell.angle_beta   90.00
_cell.angle_gamma   90.00
#
_symmetry.space_group_name_H-M   'P 1'
#
loop_
_entity.id
_entity.type
_entity.pdbx_description
1 polymer ?
#
loop_
_entity_poly.entity_id
_entity_poly.type
_entity_poly.pdbx_seq_one_letter_code
_entity_poly.pdbx_strand_id
1 'polypeptide(L)' 'MGDVQDVGRRQGMLFTTLAMGAILGPPISGLINTSTGGYTAVGFYAGGAVILGVFLMIITRTLLTGRLWGGIA' A
#
# COMPACT_ATOMS: atom_id res chain seq x y z
N MET A 1 20.42 0.35 6.14
CA MET A 1 20.00 -0.10 4.79
C MET A 1 21.14 -0.97 4.26
N GLY A 2 20.84 -2.21 3.87
CA GLY A 2 21.84 -3.19 3.45
C GLY A 2 22.57 -2.76 2.18
N ASP A 3 23.62 -3.51 1.84
CA ASP A 3 24.55 -3.23 0.75
C ASP A 3 23.86 -2.79 -0.56
N VAL A 4 24.49 -1.84 -1.26
CA VAL A 4 23.92 -1.17 -2.45
C VAL A 4 23.57 -2.17 -3.55
N GLN A 5 24.24 -3.33 -3.58
CA GLN A 5 23.98 -4.41 -4.52
C GLN A 5 22.57 -5.02 -4.39
N ASP A 6 21.95 -4.97 -3.20
CA ASP A 6 20.61 -5.53 -2.97
C ASP A 6 19.46 -4.56 -3.27
N VAL A 7 19.76 -3.30 -3.59
CA VAL A 7 18.74 -2.25 -3.82
C VAL A 7 17.85 -2.64 -5.01
N GLY A 8 18.45 -3.14 -6.11
CA GLY A 8 17.70 -3.57 -7.29
C GLY A 8 16.72 -4.71 -6.99
N ARG A 9 17.12 -5.68 -6.18
CA ARG A 9 16.27 -6.83 -5.81
C ARG A 9 15.12 -6.41 -4.89
N ARG A 10 15.38 -5.54 -3.91
CA ARG A 10 14.32 -4.98 -3.04
C ARG A 10 13.34 -4.14 -3.82
N GLN A 11 13.84 -3.27 -4.69
CA GLN A 11 13.02 -2.39 -5.49
C GLN A 11 12.19 -3.17 -6.52
N GLY A 12 12.76 -4.24 -7.10
CA GLY A 12 12.04 -5.17 -7.98
C GLY A 12 10.87 -5.86 -7.27
N MET A 13 11.07 -6.38 -6.05
CA MET A 13 9.99 -6.99 -5.25
C MET A 13 8.88 -6.00 -4.88
N LEU A 14 9.24 -4.74 -4.62
CA LEU A 14 8.26 -3.68 -4.36
C LEU A 14 7.45 -3.38 -5.63
N PHE A 15 8.11 -3.18 -6.77
CA PHE A 15 7.44 -2.79 -8.00
C PHE A 15 6.54 -3.88 -8.58
N THR A 16 6.92 -5.16 -8.49
CA THR A 16 6.04 -6.26 -8.93
C THR A 16 4.76 -6.32 -8.10
N THR A 17 4.87 -6.09 -6.79
CA THR A 17 3.70 -6.02 -5.89
C THR A 17 2.81 -4.82 -6.22
N LEU A 18 3.41 -3.64 -6.45
CA LEU A 18 2.68 -2.43 -6.84
C LEU A 18 2.01 -2.57 -8.20
N ALA A 19 2.64 -3.24 -9.16
CA ALA A 19 2.09 -3.46 -10.50
C ALA A 19 0.77 -4.25 -10.45
N MET A 20 0.65 -5.26 -9.59
CA MET A 20 -0.61 -5.98 -9.40
C MET A 20 -1.73 -5.06 -8.90
N GLY A 21 -1.43 -4.20 -7.92
CA GLY A 21 -2.39 -3.21 -7.41
C GLY A 21 -2.79 -2.17 -8.47
N ALA A 22 -1.83 -1.73 -9.28
CA ALA A 22 -2.05 -0.75 -10.35
C ALA A 22 -2.95 -1.30 -11.47
N ILE A 23 -2.91 -2.61 -11.74
CA ILE A 23 -3.79 -3.25 -12.72
C ILE A 23 -5.22 -3.36 -12.20
N LEU A 24 -5.40 -3.69 -10.91
CA LEU A 24 -6.73 -3.92 -10.32
C LEU A 24 -7.45 -2.63 -9.89
N GLY A 25 -6.70 -1.56 -9.59
CA GLY A 25 -7.26 -0.28 -9.16
C GLY A 25 -8.25 0.35 -10.15
N PRO A 26 -7.89 0.53 -11.44
CA PRO A 26 -8.77 1.19 -12.41
C PRO A 26 -10.09 0.43 -12.69
N PRO A 27 -10.10 -0.91 -12.85
CA PRO A 27 -11.36 -1.65 -13.01
C PRO A 27 -12.27 -1.58 -11.77
N ILE A 28 -11.73 -1.71 -10.56
CA ILE A 28 -12.52 -1.69 -9.33
C ILE A 28 -13.11 -0.29 -9.10
N SER A 29 -12.31 0.75 -9.25
CA SER A 29 -12.78 2.15 -9.15
C SER A 29 -13.80 2.50 -10.25
N GLY A 30 -13.62 1.96 -11.46
CA GLY A 30 -14.57 2.07 -12.56
C GLY A 30 -15.93 1.44 -12.24
N LEU A 31 -15.95 0.22 -11.69
CA LEU A 31 -17.19 -0.48 -11.30
C LEU A 31 -17.94 0.21 -10.16
N ILE A 32 -17.20 0.79 -9.20
CA ILE A 32 -17.81 1.58 -8.11
C ILE A 32 -18.45 2.86 -8.66
N ASN A 33 -17.80 3.51 -9.63
CA ASN A 33 -18.34 4.70 -10.29
C ASN A 33 -19.62 4.39 -11.08
N THR A 34 -19.64 3.29 -11.83
CA THR A 34 -20.82 2.89 -12.62
C THR A 34 -22.00 2.45 -11.75
N SER A 35 -21.73 1.84 -10.59
CA SER A 35 -22.78 1.34 -9.68
C SER A 35 -23.40 2.44 -8.80
N THR A 36 -22.65 3.51 -8.49
CA THR A 36 -23.10 4.55 -7.55
C THR A 36 -23.50 5.86 -8.27
N GLY A 37 -23.16 6.01 -9.55
CA GLY A 37 -23.46 7.21 -10.33
C GLY A 37 -22.64 8.44 -9.93
N GLY A 38 -21.57 8.29 -9.13
CA GLY A 38 -20.74 9.39 -8.67
C GLY A 38 -19.42 8.97 -8.02
N TYR A 39 -18.45 9.88 -8.04
CA TYR A 39 -17.07 9.66 -7.56
C TYR A 39 -16.92 9.57 -6.04
N THR A 40 -17.95 9.93 -5.25
CA THR A 40 -17.87 9.95 -3.79
C THR A 40 -17.59 8.57 -3.20
N ALA A 41 -18.23 7.51 -3.73
CA ALA A 41 -18.01 6.15 -3.27
C ALA A 41 -16.61 5.61 -3.65
N VAL A 42 -16.10 6.00 -4.81
CA VAL A 42 -14.72 5.68 -5.23
C VAL A 42 -13.71 6.34 -4.29
N GLY A 43 -13.96 7.59 -3.88
CA GLY A 43 -13.12 8.31 -2.92
C GLY A 43 -13.03 7.61 -1.56
N PHE A 44 -14.16 7.16 -1.02
CA PHE A 44 -14.17 6.38 0.23
C PHE A 44 -13.43 5.04 0.10
N TYR A 45 -13.57 4.33 -1.03
CA TYR A 45 -12.82 3.11 -1.30
C TYR A 45 -11.31 3.36 -1.37
N ALA A 46 -10.88 4.37 -2.14
CA ALA A 46 -9.47 4.72 -2.28
C ALA A 46 -8.84 5.12 -0.94
N GLY A 47 -9.54 5.98 -0.17
CA GLY A 47 -9.09 6.37 1.17
C GLY A 47 -9.01 5.19 2.13
N GLY A 48 -10.00 4.30 2.11
CA GLY A 48 -10.02 3.09 2.94
C GLY A 48 -8.87 2.14 2.64
N ALA A 49 -8.55 1.92 1.36
CA ALA A 49 -7.43 1.08 0.95
C ALA A 49 -6.08 1.62 1.45
N VAL A 50 -5.88 2.95 1.40
CA VAL A 50 -4.65 3.60 1.90
C VAL A 50 -4.55 3.47 3.42
N ILE A 51 -5.64 3.74 4.15
CA ILE A 51 -5.66 3.63 5.63
C ILE A 51 -5.36 2.18 6.06
N LEU A 52 -5.95 1.20 5.38
CA LEU A 52 -5.68 -0.21 5.63
C LEU A 52 -4.21 -0.57 5.36
N GLY A 53 -3.62 -0.03 4.30
CA GLY A 53 -2.18 -0.17 4.02
C GLY A 53 -1.29 0.43 5.12
N VAL A 54 -1.62 1.62 5.60
CA VAL A 54 -0.91 2.26 6.73
C VAL A 54 -1.04 1.42 8.00
N PHE A 55 -2.22 0.87 8.28
CA PHE A 55 -2.44 0.01 9.44
C PHE A 55 -1.60 -1.27 9.37
N LEU A 56 -1.56 -1.93 8.21
CA LEU A 56 -0.69 -3.09 7.96
C LEU A 56 0.80 -2.73 8.13
N MET A 57 1.21 -1.55 7.68
CA MET A 57 2.58 -1.07 7.85
C MET A 57 2.91 -0.84 9.33
N ILE A 58 1.99 -0.26 10.12
CA ILE A 58 2.15 -0.07 11.56
C ILE A 58 2.27 -1.42 12.27
N ILE A 59 1.41 -2.38 11.96
CA ILE A 59 1.48 -3.75 12.51
C ILE A 59 2.82 -4.39 12.18
N THR A 60 3.23 -4.37 10.91
CA THR A 60 4.49 -4.98 10.48
C THR A 60 5.68 -4.33 11.18
N ARG A 61 5.67 -3.00 11.33
CA ARG A 61 6.70 -2.25 12.06
C ARG A 61 6.73 -2.62 13.54
N THR A 62 5.59 -2.76 14.20
CA THR A 62 5.52 -3.15 15.61
C THR A 62 5.96 -4.59 15.86
N LEU A 63 5.64 -5.51 14.96
CA LEU A 63 6.08 -6.91 15.02
C LEU A 63 7.60 -7.06 14.78
N LEU A 64 8.15 -6.34 13.80
CA LEU A 64 9.58 -6.43 13.47
C LEU A 64 10.48 -5.65 14.43
N THR A 65 10.00 -4.53 14.98
CA THR A 65 10.82 -3.62 15.80
C THR A 65 10.54 -3.78 17.30
N GLY A 66 9.46 -4.47 17.69
CA GLY A 66 9.05 -4.66 19.09
C GLY A 66 8.73 -3.38 19.87
N ARG A 67 8.76 -2.20 19.24
CA ARG A 67 8.60 -0.89 19.88
C ARG A 67 7.91 0.11 18.95
N LEU A 68 6.82 0.73 19.43
CA LEU A 68 6.09 1.78 18.70
C LEU A 68 6.93 3.06 18.53
N TRP A 69 7.84 3.32 19.47
CA TRP A 69 8.83 4.39 19.44
C TRP A 69 10.24 3.83 19.64
N GLY A 70 10.94 3.61 18.54
CA GLY A 70 12.38 3.38 18.48
C GLY A 70 12.93 4.37 17.47
N GLY A 71 13.58 5.42 17.97
CA GLY A 71 14.37 6.31 17.15
C GLY A 71 15.47 5.54 16.43
N ILE A 72 15.88 6.10 15.30
CA ILE A 72 17.13 5.79 14.62
C ILE A 72 18.29 5.69 15.63
N ALA A 73 18.74 4.48 15.92
CA ALA A 73 20.03 4.19 16.53
C ALA A 73 20.49 2.82 16.04
#